data_AF-Q9ACS1-F1
#
_entry.id   AF-Q9ACS1-F1
#
_cell.length_a   1.000
_cell.length_b   1.000
_cell.length_c   1.000
_cell.angle_alpha   90.00
_cell.angle_beta   90.00
_cell.angle_gamma   90.00
#
_symmetry.space_group_name_H-M   'P 1'
#
loop_
_entity.id
_entity.type
_entity.pdbx_description
1 polymer ?
#
loop_
_entity_poly.entity_id
_entity_poly.type
_entity_poly.pdbx_seq_one_letter_code
_entity_poly.pdbx_strand_id
1 'polypeptide(L)'
;MPAEYYVDYRWFLERQAELLDDLAVSDYSVFVGLAARHRVDPPRHDQHHPDAFWRAAVMLEECVVLRPLPARNELYGFGVAVAYLGMHGERVNTKIRGLAGPDLRHHRPASRLLRRRRAAALAPSAAGLTSLSLSPAGNGLPDP
;
A
#
# COMPACT_ATOMS: atom_id res chain seq x y z
N MET A 1 17.10 -21.22 -17.80
CA MET A 1 16.40 -20.07 -18.42
C MET A 1 15.16 -19.78 -17.62
N PRO A 2 14.83 -18.52 -17.30
CA PRO A 2 13.49 -18.19 -16.82
C PRO A 2 12.46 -18.58 -17.87
N ALA A 3 11.26 -18.95 -17.47
CA ALA A 3 10.18 -19.24 -18.41
C ALA A 3 9.77 -17.93 -19.11
N GLU A 4 9.87 -17.90 -20.44
CA GLU A 4 9.42 -16.75 -21.23
C GLU A 4 7.92 -16.90 -21.50
N TYR A 5 7.12 -16.15 -20.73
CA TYR A 5 5.66 -16.16 -20.87
C TYR A 5 5.25 -15.34 -22.09
N TYR A 6 4.80 -16.03 -23.14
CA TYR A 6 4.35 -15.37 -24.36
C TYR A 6 2.89 -14.89 -24.22
N VAL A 7 2.72 -13.58 -24.09
CA VAL A 7 1.41 -12.90 -24.11
C VAL A 7 1.30 -12.07 -25.38
N ASP A 8 0.34 -12.43 -26.23
CA ASP A 8 -0.03 -11.69 -27.44
C ASP A 8 -1.54 -11.36 -27.45
N TYR A 9 -2.03 -10.72 -28.52
CA TYR A 9 -3.45 -10.37 -28.64
C TYR A 9 -4.38 -11.61 -28.65
N ARG A 10 -3.88 -12.78 -29.08
CA ARG A 10 -4.67 -14.03 -29.12
C ARG A 10 -4.89 -14.58 -27.73
N TRP A 11 -3.87 -14.50 -26.88
CA TRP A 11 -4.00 -14.86 -25.46
C TRP A 11 -5.14 -14.08 -24.78
N PHE A 12 -5.30 -12.79 -25.06
CA PHE A 12 -6.43 -11.99 -24.55
C PHE A 12 -7.80 -12.45 -25.07
N LEU A 13 -7.90 -12.83 -26.35
CA LEU A 13 -9.14 -13.36 -26.96
C LEU A 13 -9.51 -14.74 -26.39
N GLU A 14 -8.52 -15.60 -26.12
CA GLU A 14 -8.75 -16.88 -25.45
C GLU A 14 -9.28 -16.68 -24.03
N ARG A 15 -8.70 -15.73 -23.25
CA ARG A 15 -9.25 -15.38 -21.93
C ARG A 15 -10.66 -14.82 -22.03
N GLN A 16 -11.01 -14.12 -23.12
CA GLN A 16 -12.39 -13.65 -23.35
C GLN A 16 -13.34 -14.83 -23.49
N ALA A 17 -12.99 -15.83 -24.31
CA ALA A 17 -13.79 -17.04 -24.53
C ALA A 17 -13.92 -17.95 -23.30
N GLU A 18 -12.98 -17.88 -22.35
CA GLU A 18 -13.08 -18.59 -21.06
C GLU A 18 -13.93 -17.84 -20.01
N LEU A 19 -14.04 -16.52 -20.11
CA LEU A 19 -14.65 -15.66 -19.09
C LEU A 19 -16.05 -15.16 -19.46
N LEU A 20 -16.39 -15.07 -20.75
CA LEU A 20 -17.58 -14.40 -21.29
C LEU A 20 -18.21 -15.20 -22.45
N ASP A 21 -19.54 -15.25 -22.48
CA ASP A 21 -20.29 -15.83 -23.60
C ASP A 21 -20.35 -14.92 -24.84
N ASP A 22 -20.17 -13.60 -24.65
CA ASP A 22 -20.15 -12.60 -25.73
C ASP A 22 -18.71 -12.27 -26.14
N LEU A 23 -18.39 -12.56 -27.40
CA LEU A 23 -17.07 -12.41 -27.99
C LEU A 23 -16.93 -11.13 -28.85
N ALA A 24 -17.89 -10.21 -28.78
CA ALA A 24 -17.77 -8.91 -29.43
C ALA A 24 -16.60 -8.09 -28.87
N VAL A 25 -15.80 -7.49 -29.75
CA VAL A 25 -14.67 -6.61 -29.42
C VAL A 25 -14.91 -5.27 -30.10
N SER A 26 -14.83 -4.18 -29.33
CA SER A 26 -15.00 -2.81 -29.82
C SER A 26 -13.71 -2.21 -30.36
N ASP A 27 -12.55 -2.55 -29.76
CA ASP A 27 -11.24 -2.09 -30.22
C ASP A 27 -10.15 -3.16 -30.02
N TYR A 28 -9.69 -3.75 -31.12
CA TYR A 28 -8.58 -4.72 -31.13
C TYR A 28 -7.20 -4.08 -30.91
N SER A 29 -7.04 -2.77 -31.15
CA SER A 29 -5.76 -2.08 -30.98
C SER A 29 -5.31 -2.06 -29.52
N VAL A 30 -6.26 -2.05 -28.58
CA VAL A 30 -6.02 -2.17 -27.14
C VAL A 30 -5.34 -3.50 -26.79
N PHE A 31 -5.77 -4.63 -27.34
CA PHE A 31 -5.12 -5.94 -27.10
C PHE A 31 -3.70 -6.00 -27.67
N VAL A 32 -3.48 -5.38 -28.84
CA VAL A 32 -2.14 -5.26 -29.43
C VAL A 32 -1.24 -4.36 -28.57
N GLY A 33 -1.78 -3.24 -28.06
CA GLY A 33 -1.07 -2.34 -27.16
C GLY A 33 -0.73 -2.97 -25.81
N LEU A 34 -1.64 -3.76 -25.23
CA LEU A 34 -1.42 -4.55 -24.02
C LEU A 34 -0.27 -5.56 -24.21
N ALA A 35 -0.32 -6.34 -25.30
CA ALA A 35 0.74 -7.28 -25.66
C ALA A 35 2.09 -6.59 -25.88
N ALA A 36 2.10 -5.41 -26.52
CA ALA A 36 3.32 -4.62 -26.70
C ALA A 36 3.90 -4.17 -25.34
N ARG A 37 3.08 -3.61 -24.45
CA ARG A 37 3.52 -3.16 -23.12
C ARG A 37 3.98 -4.30 -22.21
N HIS A 38 3.41 -5.50 -22.34
CA HIS A 38 3.90 -6.69 -21.64
C HIS A 38 5.35 -7.02 -22.03
N ARG A 39 5.69 -6.90 -23.32
CA ARG A 39 7.00 -7.26 -23.90
C ARG A 39 8.08 -6.18 -23.70
N VAL A 40 7.69 -4.94 -23.40
CA VAL A 40 8.64 -3.87 -23.07
C VAL A 40 9.12 -4.05 -21.63
N ASP A 41 10.44 -4.06 -21.45
CA ASP A 41 11.09 -3.94 -20.15
C ASP A 41 11.59 -2.49 -20.00
N PRO A 42 10.78 -1.58 -19.42
CA PRO A 42 11.12 -0.16 -19.38
C PRO A 42 12.31 0.07 -18.40
N PRO A 43 13.33 0.85 -18.78
CA PRO A 43 14.48 1.09 -17.91
C PRO A 43 14.03 1.79 -16.61
N ARG A 44 14.38 1.19 -15.47
CA ARG A 44 14.06 1.68 -14.11
C ARG A 44 15.32 2.00 -13.32
N HIS A 45 15.24 3.02 -12.47
CA HIS A 45 16.36 3.52 -11.67
C HIS A 45 16.98 2.48 -10.71
N ASP A 46 16.18 1.52 -10.26
CA ASP A 46 16.53 0.48 -9.29
C ASP A 46 16.81 -0.89 -9.93
N GLN A 47 16.85 -0.98 -11.27
CA GLN A 47 17.27 -2.15 -12.05
C GLN A 47 16.46 -3.45 -11.81
N HIS A 48 15.29 -3.37 -11.15
CA HIS A 48 14.39 -4.50 -11.02
C HIS A 48 13.46 -4.60 -12.24
N HIS A 49 13.51 -5.75 -12.92
CA HIS A 49 12.50 -6.13 -13.91
C HIS A 49 11.09 -6.01 -13.29
N PRO A 50 10.06 -5.60 -14.05
CA PRO A 50 8.70 -5.57 -13.54
C PRO A 50 8.28 -6.93 -13.01
N ASP A 51 7.67 -6.95 -11.83
CA ASP A 51 7.05 -8.16 -11.28
C ASP A 51 5.71 -8.49 -11.97
N ALA A 52 5.16 -9.66 -11.64
CA ALA A 52 3.91 -10.12 -12.21
C ALA A 52 2.69 -9.30 -11.73
N PHE A 53 2.74 -8.75 -10.51
CA PHE A 53 1.66 -7.94 -9.93
C PHE A 53 1.52 -6.58 -10.63
N TRP A 54 2.63 -5.91 -10.94
CA TRP A 54 2.64 -4.68 -11.69
C TRP A 54 2.11 -4.88 -13.11
N ARG A 55 2.57 -5.93 -13.82
CA ARG A 55 2.05 -6.24 -15.17
C ARG A 55 0.55 -6.58 -15.13
N ALA A 56 0.10 -7.37 -14.16
CA ALA A 56 -1.33 -7.68 -13.98
C ALA A 56 -2.18 -6.43 -13.68
N ALA A 57 -1.67 -5.52 -12.84
CA ALA A 57 -2.36 -4.27 -12.51
C ALA A 57 -2.50 -3.35 -13.73
N VAL A 58 -1.47 -3.22 -14.56
CA VAL A 58 -1.51 -2.47 -15.83
C VAL A 58 -2.51 -3.09 -16.80
N MET A 59 -2.56 -4.43 -16.91
CA MET A 59 -3.55 -5.12 -17.76
C MET A 59 -5.00 -4.84 -17.31
N LEU A 60 -5.27 -4.88 -16.01
CA LEU A 60 -6.56 -4.52 -15.43
C LEU A 60 -6.92 -3.05 -15.71
N GLU A 61 -6.00 -2.12 -15.41
CA GLU A 61 -6.19 -0.69 -15.61
C GLU A 61 -6.54 -0.36 -17.06
N GLU A 62 -5.77 -0.85 -18.02
CA GLU A 62 -6.03 -0.56 -19.44
C GLU A 62 -7.33 -1.18 -19.95
N CYS A 63 -7.70 -2.39 -19.50
CA CYS A 63 -9.01 -2.94 -19.84
C CYS A 63 -10.15 -2.05 -19.30
N VAL A 64 -10.03 -1.54 -18.07
CA VAL A 64 -11.03 -0.66 -17.45
C VAL A 64 -11.10 0.72 -18.13
N VAL A 65 -9.94 1.32 -18.45
CA VAL A 65 -9.84 2.69 -18.98
C VAL A 65 -10.10 2.75 -20.48
N LEU A 66 -9.47 1.88 -21.27
CA LEU A 66 -9.56 1.88 -22.74
C LEU A 66 -10.77 1.11 -23.27
N ARG A 67 -11.35 0.22 -22.45
CA ARG A 67 -12.62 -0.49 -22.71
C ARG A 67 -12.66 -1.22 -24.06
N PRO A 68 -11.80 -2.25 -24.27
CA PRO A 68 -11.74 -3.00 -25.52
C PRO A 68 -13.05 -3.73 -25.88
N LEU A 69 -13.92 -4.00 -24.91
CA LEU A 69 -15.19 -4.70 -25.08
C LEU A 69 -16.40 -3.75 -24.98
N PRO A 70 -17.54 -4.06 -25.61
CA PRO A 70 -18.75 -3.23 -25.51
C PRO A 70 -19.29 -3.17 -24.07
N ALA A 71 -19.11 -4.23 -23.28
CA ALA A 71 -19.56 -4.32 -21.90
C ALA A 71 -18.57 -5.14 -21.03
N ARG A 72 -18.77 -5.14 -19.71
CA ARG A 72 -18.07 -6.01 -18.74
C ARG A 72 -16.53 -5.88 -18.69
N ASN A 73 -15.96 -4.79 -19.20
CA ASN A 73 -14.52 -4.53 -19.21
C ASN A 73 -13.82 -4.69 -17.84
N GLU A 74 -14.48 -4.31 -16.75
CA GLU A 74 -13.98 -4.47 -15.37
C GLU A 74 -13.84 -5.95 -14.98
N LEU A 75 -14.87 -6.76 -15.26
CA LEU A 75 -14.87 -8.21 -15.02
C LEU A 75 -13.83 -8.91 -15.89
N TYR A 76 -13.75 -8.52 -17.17
CA TYR A 76 -12.78 -9.05 -18.11
C TYR A 76 -11.33 -8.72 -17.69
N GLY A 77 -11.04 -7.45 -17.40
CA GLY A 77 -9.72 -7.01 -16.92
C GLY A 77 -9.31 -7.68 -15.62
N PHE A 78 -10.24 -7.91 -14.69
CA PHE A 78 -9.97 -8.66 -13.47
C PHE A 78 -9.65 -10.14 -13.76
N GLY A 79 -10.43 -10.80 -14.62
CA GLY A 79 -10.17 -12.18 -15.02
C GLY A 79 -8.83 -12.34 -15.74
N VAL A 80 -8.50 -11.42 -16.63
CA VAL A 80 -7.19 -11.33 -17.31
C VAL A 80 -6.05 -11.18 -16.29
N ALA A 81 -6.16 -10.27 -15.32
CA ALA A 81 -5.14 -10.07 -14.29
C ALA A 81 -4.96 -11.31 -13.40
N VAL A 82 -6.05 -11.98 -13.01
CA VAL A 82 -5.98 -13.23 -12.23
C VAL A 82 -5.39 -14.39 -13.04
N ALA A 83 -5.74 -14.52 -14.32
CA ALA A 83 -5.18 -15.54 -15.21
C ALA A 83 -3.66 -15.32 -15.40
N TYR A 84 -3.24 -14.07 -15.62
CA TYR A 84 -1.83 -13.71 -15.73
C TYR A 84 -1.05 -14.06 -14.46
N LEU A 85 -1.53 -13.67 -13.28
CA LEU A 85 -0.88 -14.04 -12.01
C LEU A 85 -0.83 -15.56 -11.82
N GLY A 86 -1.91 -16.27 -12.18
CA GLY A 86 -1.96 -17.74 -12.14
C GLY A 86 -0.90 -18.41 -13.01
N MET A 87 -0.60 -17.87 -14.20
CA MET A 87 0.51 -18.35 -15.05
C MET A 87 1.88 -18.17 -14.39
N HIS A 88 2.06 -17.07 -13.66
CA HIS A 88 3.27 -16.78 -12.89
C HIS A 88 3.34 -17.49 -11.52
N GLY A 89 2.33 -18.32 -11.17
CA GLY A 89 2.24 -18.98 -9.87
C GLY A 89 1.76 -18.08 -8.72
N GLU A 90 1.46 -16.82 -9.02
CA GLU A 90 1.03 -15.79 -8.07
C GLU A 90 -0.49 -15.78 -7.86
N ARG A 91 -0.94 -15.27 -6.71
CA ARG A 91 -2.38 -15.20 -6.38
C ARG A 91 -2.74 -13.97 -5.55
N VAL A 92 -3.82 -13.29 -5.93
CA VAL A 92 -4.45 -12.24 -5.10
C VAL A 92 -5.38 -12.90 -4.09
N ASN A 93 -5.26 -12.52 -2.81
CA ASN A 93 -6.26 -12.89 -1.82
C ASN A 93 -7.47 -11.94 -1.92
N THR A 94 -8.58 -12.44 -2.46
CA THR A 94 -9.84 -11.70 -2.61
C THR A 94 -10.60 -11.50 -1.29
N LYS A 95 -10.21 -12.18 -0.20
CA LYS A 95 -10.78 -11.93 1.13
C LYS A 95 -10.18 -10.66 1.72
N ILE A 96 -10.99 -9.59 1.78
CA ILE A 96 -10.71 -8.43 2.63
C ILE A 96 -10.55 -8.92 4.07
N ARG A 97 -9.32 -8.88 4.58
CA ARG A 97 -8.98 -9.19 5.97
C ARG A 97 -9.50 -8.05 6.86
N GLY A 98 -10.72 -8.16 7.38
CA GLY A 98 -11.20 -7.23 8.42
C GLY A 98 -12.70 -6.91 8.51
N LEU A 99 -13.57 -7.48 7.66
CA LEU A 99 -15.03 -7.21 7.74
C LEU A 99 -15.86 -8.36 8.38
N ALA A 100 -15.20 -9.31 9.02
CA ALA A 100 -15.81 -10.34 9.86
C ALA A 100 -14.98 -10.54 11.14
N GLY A 101 -15.33 -9.82 12.21
CA GLY A 101 -14.66 -9.89 13.52
C GLY A 101 -15.04 -8.72 14.44
N PRO A 102 -15.56 -8.96 15.66
CA PRO A 102 -16.15 -7.91 16.48
C PRO A 102 -15.16 -7.21 17.41
N ASP A 103 -14.10 -6.57 16.89
CA ASP A 103 -13.32 -5.63 17.71
C ASP A 103 -12.71 -4.45 16.93
N LEU A 104 -13.39 -3.31 17.01
CA LEU A 104 -12.95 -2.00 16.53
C LEU A 104 -12.82 -0.99 17.69
N ARG A 105 -12.54 -1.46 18.92
CA ARG A 105 -12.54 -0.60 20.13
C ARG A 105 -11.15 -0.20 20.66
N HIS A 106 -10.04 -0.56 20.02
CA HIS A 106 -8.69 -0.27 20.53
C HIS A 106 -7.71 0.48 19.61
N HIS A 107 -8.21 1.36 18.73
CA HIS A 107 -7.38 2.50 18.32
C HIS A 107 -7.50 3.63 19.35
N ARG A 108 -6.64 3.64 20.38
CA ARG A 108 -6.48 4.83 21.24
C ARG A 108 -5.91 5.96 20.37
N PRO A 109 -6.56 7.13 20.25
CA PRO A 109 -5.91 8.30 19.66
C PRO A 109 -4.78 8.77 20.58
N ALA A 110 -3.67 9.25 19.99
CA ALA A 110 -2.46 9.69 20.70
C ALA A 110 -2.62 11.06 21.38
N SER A 111 -3.73 11.29 22.10
CA SER A 111 -4.15 12.57 22.66
C SER A 111 -4.35 12.55 24.19
N ARG A 112 -3.51 11.78 24.90
CA ARG A 112 -3.43 11.78 26.38
C ARG A 112 -2.06 12.13 26.98
N LEU A 113 -1.16 12.71 26.19
CA LEU A 113 0.17 13.18 26.67
C LEU A 113 0.25 14.68 27.03
N LEU A 114 -0.86 15.44 26.88
CA LEU A 114 -0.88 16.90 27.07
C LEU A 114 -1.87 17.41 28.14
N ARG A 115 -2.26 16.57 29.11
CA ARG A 115 -3.04 16.98 30.31
C ARG A 115 -2.47 16.49 31.64
N ARG A 116 -1.14 16.52 31.82
CA ARG A 116 -0.45 16.37 33.12
C ARG A 116 0.70 17.37 33.37
N ARG A 117 0.65 18.56 32.75
CA ARG A 117 1.63 19.65 32.97
C ARG A 117 1.01 21.04 33.25
N ARG A 118 -0.23 21.10 33.75
CA ARG A 118 -0.91 22.36 34.09
C ARG A 118 -1.76 22.29 35.37
N ALA A 119 -1.26 21.59 36.38
CA ALA A 119 -1.90 21.43 37.70
C ALA A 119 -0.90 21.36 38.87
N ALA A 120 0.32 21.90 38.70
CA ALA A 120 1.39 21.89 39.70
C ALA A 120 2.01 23.29 39.93
N ALA A 121 1.29 24.35 39.56
CA ALA A 121 1.77 25.72 39.62
C ALA A 121 0.62 26.70 39.90
N LEU A 122 0.05 26.65 41.11
CA LEU A 122 -0.61 27.82 41.72
C LEU A 122 -0.77 27.68 43.25
N ALA A 123 -0.12 28.60 43.98
CA ALA A 123 -0.40 29.03 45.37
C ALA A 123 -0.14 28.05 46.55
N PRO A 124 -0.03 28.55 47.80
CA PRO A 124 0.92 29.59 48.22
C PRO A 124 1.67 29.26 49.55
N SER A 125 2.53 30.18 49.99
CA SER A 125 3.43 30.08 51.17
C SER A 125 2.76 30.28 52.54
N ALA A 126 3.18 29.50 53.54
CA ALA A 126 3.25 29.81 54.98
C ALA A 126 3.94 28.61 55.71
N ALA A 127 4.65 28.67 56.84
CA ALA A 127 5.42 29.65 57.62
C ALA A 127 5.80 28.91 58.94
N GLY A 128 7.01 29.15 59.51
CA GLY A 128 7.48 28.55 60.78
C GLY A 128 8.79 27.74 60.60
N LEU A 129 9.97 28.22 61.01
CA LEU A 129 10.50 28.28 62.39
C LEU A 129 10.44 26.88 63.06
N THR A 130 11.52 26.20 63.46
CA THR A 130 12.93 26.58 63.77
C THR A 130 13.80 25.27 63.70
N SER A 131 15.13 25.17 63.91
CA SER A 131 16.19 26.07 64.41
C SER A 131 17.62 25.63 63.99
N LEU A 132 18.48 26.62 63.71
CA LEU A 132 19.91 26.75 64.05
C LEU A 132 20.76 25.52 64.46
N SER A 133 21.87 25.30 63.72
CA SER A 133 23.18 24.97 64.28
C SER A 133 24.31 25.50 63.36
N LEU A 134 25.41 25.97 63.93
CA LEU A 134 26.58 26.60 63.27
C LEU A 134 27.59 25.51 62.80
N SER A 135 28.16 25.55 61.59
CA SER A 135 29.41 26.28 61.17
C SER A 135 30.73 25.57 61.59
N PRO A 136 31.94 25.84 61.04
CA PRO A 136 32.35 26.60 59.83
C PRO A 136 33.33 25.84 58.89
N ALA A 137 33.87 26.56 57.88
CA ALA A 137 35.04 26.28 57.02
C ALA A 137 34.86 25.30 55.84
N GLY A 138 35.53 25.50 54.68
CA GLY A 138 36.60 26.44 54.33
C GLY A 138 36.39 27.22 53.02
N ASN A 139 37.29 28.16 52.76
CA ASN A 139 37.19 29.25 51.78
C ASN A 139 38.01 28.98 50.49
N GLY A 140 37.61 29.52 49.34
CA GLY A 140 38.42 29.45 48.10
C GLY A 140 37.65 29.71 46.79
N LEU A 141 37.63 30.97 46.34
CA LEU A 141 37.27 31.37 44.97
C LEU A 141 38.43 31.03 43.98
N PRO A 142 38.22 31.14 42.64
CA PRO A 142 39.10 30.60 41.62
C PRO A 142 40.05 31.67 41.05
N ASP A 143 40.81 31.30 40.01
CA ASP A 143 41.29 32.14 38.87
C ASP A 143 42.29 31.30 38.02
N PRO A 144 42.66 31.68 36.79
CA PRO A 144 42.04 32.67 35.88
C PRO A 144 41.45 32.06 34.59
#